data_AF-A0A1R3H933-F1
#
_entry.id   AF-A0A1R3H933-F1
#
_cell.length_a   1.000
_cell.length_b   1.000
_cell.length_c   1.000
_cell.angle_alpha   90.00
_cell.angle_beta   90.00
_cell.angle_gamma   90.00
#
_symmetry.space_group_name_H-M   'P 1'
#
loop_
_entity.id
_entity.type
_entity.pdbx_description
1 polymer ?
#
loop_
_entity_poly.entity_id
_entity_poly.type
_entity_poly.pdbx_seq_one_letter_code
_entity_poly.pdbx_strand_id
1 'polypeptide(L)'
;MPPDSQLSESATMRAFITLIETQYNISFPSMPLEESTEIDLCPPLRRIIKLILKIVEEYTEYGSAGASLLKRWLGLTGPIHHNATDLVAMLNDAKILKHLYRRGIADLYPPRLSLHQAFDGLVIISPTTTVTDVPICGEEKFF
;
A
#
# COMPACT_ATOMS: atom_id res chain seq x y z
N MET A 1 -1.67 13.83 -23.61
CA MET A 1 -2.53 13.51 -22.46
C MET A 1 -1.65 13.40 -21.23
N PRO A 2 -2.06 13.91 -20.06
CA PRO A 2 -1.25 13.75 -18.87
C PRO A 2 -1.20 12.27 -18.47
N PRO A 3 -0.03 11.74 -18.06
CA PRO A 3 0.16 10.34 -17.68
C PRO A 3 -0.64 9.93 -16.44
N ASP A 4 -1.18 10.90 -15.70
CA ASP A 4 -1.86 10.71 -14.42
C ASP A 4 -3.25 10.06 -14.57
N SER A 5 -3.91 10.21 -15.73
CA SER A 5 -5.27 9.71 -15.95
C SER A 5 -5.34 8.20 -16.20
N GLN A 6 -4.35 7.64 -16.91
CA GLN A 6 -4.39 6.21 -17.30
C GLN A 6 -4.03 5.25 -16.15
N LEU A 7 -3.22 5.70 -15.19
CA LEU A 7 -2.82 4.89 -14.04
C LEU A 7 -3.93 4.78 -12.98
N SER A 8 -4.78 5.80 -12.86
CA SER A 8 -5.95 5.78 -11.97
C SER A 8 -7.11 4.94 -12.52
N GLU A 9 -7.15 4.67 -13.82
CA GLU A 9 -8.22 3.85 -14.42
C GLU A 9 -8.04 2.35 -14.11
N SER A 10 -6.80 1.90 -13.91
CA SER A 10 -6.46 0.52 -13.56
C SER A 10 -6.91 0.11 -12.16
N ALA A 11 -7.62 -1.00 -12.08
CA ALA A 11 -7.99 -1.65 -10.83
C ALA A 11 -6.77 -1.99 -9.96
N THR A 12 -5.68 -2.47 -10.57
CA THR A 12 -4.47 -2.88 -9.88
C THR A 12 -3.74 -1.68 -9.27
N MET A 13 -3.57 -0.58 -10.02
CA MET A 13 -2.90 0.61 -9.48
C MET A 13 -3.77 1.34 -8.47
N ARG A 14 -5.09 1.38 -8.66
CA ARG A 14 -6.00 1.84 -7.60
C ARG A 14 -5.83 1.04 -6.33
N ALA A 15 -5.64 -0.28 -6.43
CA ALA A 15 -5.40 -1.09 -5.24
C ALA A 15 -4.11 -0.74 -4.49
N PHE A 16 -3.02 -0.50 -5.21
CA PHE A 16 -1.78 -0.01 -4.60
C PHE A 16 -1.92 1.39 -4.01
N ILE A 17 -2.63 2.30 -4.70
CA ILE A 17 -2.88 3.64 -4.21
C ILE A 17 -3.70 3.59 -2.92
N THR A 18 -4.82 2.89 -2.89
CA THR A 18 -5.68 2.78 -1.71
C THR A 18 -4.95 2.14 -0.54
N LEU A 19 -4.11 1.12 -0.78
CA LEU A 19 -3.26 0.54 0.25
C LEU A 19 -2.31 1.60 0.84
N ILE A 20 -1.68 2.41 0.00
CA ILE A 20 -0.79 3.48 0.46
C ILE A 20 -1.56 4.59 1.20
N GLU A 21 -2.68 5.06 0.66
CA GLU A 21 -3.51 6.07 1.31
C GLU A 21 -3.96 5.63 2.71
N THR A 22 -4.43 4.39 2.82
CA THR A 22 -4.91 3.81 4.09
C THR A 22 -3.78 3.66 5.11
N GLN A 23 -2.63 3.14 4.68
CA GLN A 23 -1.54 2.79 5.61
C GLN A 23 -0.73 3.99 6.09
N TYR A 24 -0.77 5.08 5.33
CA TYR A 24 0.02 6.28 5.57
C TYR A 24 -0.86 7.51 5.88
N ASN A 25 -2.19 7.35 5.87
CA ASN A 25 -3.15 8.42 6.08
C ASN A 25 -2.86 9.65 5.20
N ILE A 26 -2.70 9.40 3.90
CA ILE A 26 -2.47 10.42 2.87
C ILE A 26 -3.52 10.30 1.78
N SER A 27 -3.66 11.33 0.95
CA SER A 27 -4.57 11.32 -0.20
C SER A 27 -3.80 11.48 -1.51
N PHE A 28 -4.04 10.58 -2.45
CA PHE A 28 -3.51 10.62 -3.79
C PHE A 28 -4.38 11.49 -4.71
N PRO A 29 -3.79 12.29 -5.62
CA PRO A 29 -2.36 12.64 -5.74
C PRO A 29 -1.97 13.88 -4.90
N SER A 30 -2.79 14.27 -3.91
CA SER A 30 -2.73 15.61 -3.32
C SER A 30 -1.72 15.78 -2.17
N MET A 31 -1.19 14.71 -1.59
CA MET A 31 -0.37 14.77 -0.37
C MET A 31 0.92 13.94 -0.50
N PRO A 32 2.13 14.52 -0.34
CA PRO A 32 3.39 13.80 -0.32
C PRO A 32 3.58 13.01 0.99
N LEU A 33 4.54 12.09 1.02
CA LEU A 33 4.80 11.26 2.21
C LEU A 33 5.36 12.06 3.39
N GLU A 34 6.11 13.13 3.13
CA GLU A 34 6.67 13.99 4.16
C GLU A 34 5.61 14.73 4.98
N GLU A 35 4.37 14.81 4.47
CA GLU A 35 3.24 15.36 5.20
C GLU A 35 2.49 14.29 6.02
N SER A 36 2.85 13.00 5.87
CA SER A 36 2.29 11.90 6.65
C SER A 36 2.88 11.86 8.05
N THR A 37 2.01 12.08 9.06
CA THR A 37 2.37 11.93 10.47
C THR A 37 2.79 10.50 10.84
N GLU A 38 2.34 9.48 10.08
CA GLU A 38 2.68 8.07 10.31
C GLU A 38 4.15 7.75 9.96
N ILE A 39 4.71 8.40 8.94
CA ILE A 39 6.10 8.15 8.51
C ILE A 39 7.10 8.64 9.52
N ASP A 40 6.86 9.80 10.12
CA ASP A 40 7.72 10.37 11.15
C ASP A 40 7.70 9.53 12.43
N LEU A 41 6.56 8.89 12.72
CA LEU A 41 6.38 8.04 13.89
C LEU A 41 6.89 6.61 13.70
N CYS A 42 7.08 6.14 12.46
CA CYS A 42 7.36 4.73 12.18
C CYS A 42 8.40 4.50 11.06
N PRO A 43 9.71 4.43 11.40
CA PRO A 43 10.78 4.16 10.43
C PRO A 43 10.60 2.92 9.52
N PRO A 44 9.98 1.81 10.00
CA PRO A 44 9.66 0.65 9.16
C PRO A 44 8.70 0.92 7.99
N LEU A 45 7.80 1.92 8.11
CA LEU A 45 6.89 2.28 7.01
C LEU A 45 7.65 2.77 5.78
N ARG A 46 8.71 3.57 5.96
CA ARG A 46 9.58 3.98 4.85
C ARG A 46 10.26 2.78 4.14
N ARG A 47 10.38 1.62 4.79
CA ARG A 47 10.84 0.39 4.13
C ARG A 47 9.70 -0.31 3.39
N ILE A 48 8.50 -0.30 3.94
CA ILE A 48 7.32 -0.92 3.31
C ILE A 48 6.92 -0.16 2.04
N ILE A 49 7.02 1.17 1.99
CA ILE A 49 6.75 1.91 0.75
C ILE A 49 7.73 1.51 -0.36
N LYS A 50 9.02 1.30 -0.02
CA LYS A 50 10.02 0.81 -0.98
C LYS A 50 9.69 -0.60 -1.47
N LEU A 51 9.19 -1.46 -0.57
CA LEU A 51 8.73 -2.80 -0.92
C LEU A 51 7.58 -2.73 -1.94
N ILE A 52 6.57 -1.89 -1.68
CA ILE A 52 5.41 -1.71 -2.57
C ILE A 52 5.86 -1.18 -3.93
N LEU A 53 6.73 -0.15 -3.97
CA LEU A 53 7.27 0.38 -5.22
C LEU A 53 8.05 -0.68 -6.02
N LYS A 54 8.77 -1.57 -5.33
CA LYS A 54 9.50 -2.67 -5.97
C LYS A 54 8.57 -3.73 -6.55
N ILE A 55 7.47 -4.03 -5.86
CA ILE A 55 6.43 -4.94 -6.36
C ILE A 55 5.75 -4.36 -7.60
N VAL A 56 5.42 -3.07 -7.59
CA VAL A 56 4.87 -2.37 -8.77
C VAL A 56 5.87 -2.44 -9.94
N GLU A 57 7.15 -2.20 -9.67
CA GLU A 57 8.21 -2.23 -10.70
C GLU A 57 8.40 -3.60 -11.34
N GLU A 58 8.43 -4.68 -10.55
CA GLU A 58 8.84 -6.01 -11.03
C GLU A 58 7.67 -6.94 -11.39
N TYR A 59 6.49 -6.72 -10.81
CA TYR A 59 5.36 -7.68 -10.88
C TYR A 59 4.08 -7.09 -11.45
N THR A 60 4.10 -5.85 -11.96
CA THR A 60 2.93 -5.24 -12.61
C THR A 60 3.24 -4.83 -14.04
N GLU A 61 2.21 -4.75 -14.87
CA GLU A 61 2.30 -4.30 -16.27
C GLU A 61 2.79 -2.85 -16.42
N TYR A 62 2.67 -2.04 -15.36
CA TYR A 62 3.13 -0.64 -15.34
C TYR A 62 4.64 -0.54 -15.19
N GLY A 63 5.26 -1.58 -14.66
CA GLY A 63 6.69 -1.71 -14.44
C GLY A 63 7.34 -0.46 -13.82
N SER A 64 8.53 -0.12 -14.32
CA SER A 64 9.30 1.03 -13.83
C SER A 64 8.57 2.38 -14.02
N ALA A 65 7.69 2.49 -15.02
CA ALA A 65 6.93 3.72 -15.27
C ALA A 65 5.90 3.98 -14.17
N GLY A 66 5.13 2.97 -13.77
CA GLY A 66 4.17 3.06 -12.66
C GLY A 66 4.86 3.34 -11.32
N ALA A 67 5.95 2.62 -11.04
CA ALA A 67 6.76 2.85 -9.84
C ALA A 67 7.36 4.26 -9.79
N SER A 68 7.83 4.78 -10.93
CA SER A 68 8.38 6.13 -11.03
C SER A 68 7.31 7.21 -10.81
N LEU A 69 6.09 7.00 -11.29
CA LEU A 69 4.99 7.93 -11.04
C LEU A 69 4.65 7.97 -9.55
N LEU A 70 4.39 6.81 -8.94
CA LEU A 70 4.09 6.71 -7.51
C LEU A 70 5.20 7.37 -6.69
N LYS A 71 6.46 7.08 -6.99
CA LYS A 71 7.60 7.69 -6.31
C LYS A 71 7.61 9.21 -6.41
N ARG A 72 7.37 9.76 -7.60
CA ARG A 72 7.31 11.20 -7.83
C ARG A 72 6.19 11.85 -7.02
N TRP A 73 5.03 11.20 -7.01
CA TRP A 73 3.88 11.65 -6.23
C TRP A 73 4.17 11.65 -4.73
N LEU A 74 4.77 10.57 -4.24
CA LEU A 74 5.14 10.38 -2.83
C LEU A 74 6.20 11.38 -2.33
N GLY A 75 6.65 12.34 -3.15
CA GLY A 75 7.69 13.31 -2.76
C GLY A 75 9.09 12.70 -2.62
N LEU A 76 9.26 11.41 -2.95
CA LEU A 76 10.48 10.66 -2.75
C LEU A 76 11.57 11.12 -3.72
N THR A 77 12.33 12.12 -3.30
CA THR A 77 13.50 12.65 -4.01
C THR A 77 14.74 11.79 -3.73
N GLY A 78 15.47 11.45 -4.78
CA GLY A 78 16.65 10.60 -4.74
C GLY A 78 16.44 9.24 -5.44
N PRO A 79 17.51 8.59 -5.94
CA PRO A 79 17.39 7.25 -6.51
C PRO A 79 16.82 6.33 -5.42
N ILE A 80 15.81 5.51 -5.76
CA ILE A 80 15.65 4.26 -5.01
C ILE A 80 17.00 3.62 -5.26
N HIS A 81 17.79 3.30 -4.24
CA HIS A 81 19.03 2.58 -4.47
C HIS A 81 18.62 1.20 -5.01
N HIS A 82 18.43 1.13 -6.33
CA HIS A 82 17.97 -0.04 -7.08
C HIS A 82 19.00 -1.18 -6.94
N ASN A 83 20.23 -0.87 -6.52
CA ASN A 83 21.33 -1.82 -6.37
C ASN A 83 21.44 -2.50 -4.99
N ALA A 84 20.63 -2.16 -3.98
CA ALA A 84 20.91 -2.65 -2.60
C ALA A 84 19.72 -3.23 -1.82
N THR A 85 18.53 -3.33 -2.41
CA THR A 85 17.37 -3.90 -1.69
C THR A 85 16.75 -5.02 -2.50
N ASP A 86 17.27 -6.23 -2.28
CA ASP A 86 16.68 -7.46 -2.79
C ASP A 86 15.28 -7.62 -2.16
N LEU A 87 14.25 -7.74 -3.00
CA LEU A 87 12.87 -7.98 -2.57
C LEU A 87 12.80 -9.21 -1.66
N VAL A 88 13.56 -10.25 -2.00
CA VAL A 88 13.66 -11.48 -1.20
C VAL A 88 14.27 -11.16 0.17
N ALA A 89 15.33 -10.35 0.23
CA ALA A 89 15.91 -9.91 1.50
C ALA A 89 14.93 -9.09 2.35
N MET A 90 14.10 -8.23 1.74
CA MET A 90 13.07 -7.46 2.47
C MET A 90 11.96 -8.35 3.01
N LEU A 91 11.51 -9.33 2.22
CA LEU A 91 10.50 -10.31 2.62
C LEU A 91 11.05 -11.35 3.62
N ASN A 92 12.37 -11.42 3.80
CA ASN A 92 13.02 -12.21 4.85
C ASN A 92 13.35 -11.39 6.12
N ASP A 93 13.20 -10.06 6.10
CA ASP A 93 13.38 -9.22 7.29
C ASP A 93 12.17 -9.39 8.23
N ALA A 94 12.41 -10.04 9.38
CA ALA A 94 11.39 -10.29 10.39
C ALA A 94 10.68 -9.02 10.91
N LYS A 95 11.37 -7.86 10.92
CA LYS A 95 10.75 -6.58 11.30
C LYS A 95 9.78 -6.12 10.22
N ILE A 96 10.17 -6.22 8.95
CA ILE A 96 9.30 -5.89 7.82
C ILE A 96 8.08 -6.82 7.84
N LEU A 97 8.28 -8.13 7.91
CA LEU A 97 7.19 -9.11 8.01
C LEU A 97 6.25 -8.81 9.17
N LYS A 98 6.77 -8.53 10.36
CA LYS A 98 5.96 -8.18 11.52
C LYS A 98 5.09 -6.95 11.26
N HIS A 99 5.62 -5.92 10.61
CA HIS A 99 4.83 -4.74 10.28
C HIS A 99 3.83 -5.00 9.17
N LEU A 100 4.18 -5.82 8.16
CA LEU A 100 3.27 -6.20 7.09
C LEU A 100 2.01 -6.88 7.65
N TYR A 101 2.18 -7.92 8.48
CA TYR A 101 1.04 -8.63 9.06
C TYR A 101 0.30 -7.78 10.11
N ARG A 102 1.01 -7.09 11.02
CA ARG A 102 0.34 -6.31 12.08
C ARG A 102 -0.49 -5.13 11.57
N ARG A 103 -0.14 -4.59 10.40
CA ARG A 103 -0.88 -3.49 9.77
C ARG A 103 -1.89 -3.97 8.72
N GLY A 104 -2.04 -5.29 8.54
CA GLY A 104 -2.93 -5.84 7.52
C GLY A 104 -2.50 -5.49 6.09
N ILE A 105 -1.20 -5.29 5.87
CA ILE A 105 -0.61 -5.04 4.54
C ILE A 105 -0.35 -6.36 3.82
N ALA A 106 -0.21 -7.47 4.56
CA ALA A 106 -0.18 -8.81 4.01
C ALA A 106 -1.11 -9.78 4.76
N ASP A 107 -1.81 -10.64 4.03
CA ASP A 107 -2.85 -11.55 4.58
C ASP A 107 -2.40 -13.02 4.69
N LEU A 108 -1.37 -13.43 3.96
CA LEU A 108 -1.02 -14.85 3.76
C LEU A 108 0.47 -15.12 3.96
N TYR A 109 0.82 -16.38 4.22
CA TYR A 109 2.20 -16.89 4.14
C TYR A 109 2.35 -17.81 2.91
N PRO A 110 3.32 -17.60 2.01
CA PRO A 110 4.28 -16.47 1.98
C PRO A 110 3.58 -15.11 1.81
N PRO A 111 4.20 -14.01 2.26
CA PRO A 111 3.58 -12.68 2.30
C PRO A 111 3.00 -12.26 0.95
N ARG A 112 1.69 -12.00 0.92
CA ARG A 112 0.97 -11.46 -0.24
C ARG A 112 0.33 -10.15 0.16
N LEU A 113 0.52 -9.09 -0.63
CA LEU A 113 -0.09 -7.79 -0.34
C LEU A 113 -1.61 -7.90 -0.32
N SER A 114 -2.20 -7.33 0.74
CA SER A 114 -3.64 -7.28 1.00
C SER A 114 -4.32 -6.25 0.10
N LEU A 115 -4.28 -6.46 -1.21
CA LEU A 115 -4.89 -5.55 -2.20
C LEU A 115 -6.42 -5.65 -2.21
N HIS A 116 -7.02 -6.62 -1.50
CA HIS A 116 -8.47 -6.77 -1.36
C HIS A 116 -9.14 -5.61 -0.63
N GLN A 117 -8.44 -4.94 0.31
CA GLN A 117 -8.97 -3.76 1.01
C GLN A 117 -9.29 -2.58 0.08
N ALA A 118 -8.76 -2.57 -1.14
CA ALA A 118 -9.06 -1.53 -2.11
C ALA A 118 -10.35 -1.77 -2.91
N PHE A 119 -10.90 -2.98 -2.85
CA PHE A 119 -12.09 -3.37 -3.60
C PHE A 119 -13.36 -3.36 -2.76
N ASP A 120 -13.23 -3.54 -1.44
CA ASP A 120 -14.33 -3.36 -0.51
C ASP A 120 -14.26 -1.93 0.04
N GLY A 121 -15.23 -1.10 -0.37
CA GLY A 121 -15.27 0.32 -0.05
C GLY A 121 -14.99 0.59 1.43
N LEU A 122 -14.12 1.57 1.69
CA LEU A 122 -13.81 2.08 3.03
C LEU A 122 -15.13 2.38 3.78
N VAL A 123 -15.49 1.51 4.73
CA VAL A 123 -16.60 1.79 5.65
C VAL A 123 -16.07 2.77 6.69
N ILE A 124 -16.27 4.06 6.43
CA ILE A 124 -15.97 5.10 7.41
C ILE A 124 -17.00 4.99 8.53
N ILE A 125 -16.56 4.48 9.68
CA ILE A 125 -17.37 4.44 10.90
C ILE A 125 -17.27 5.82 11.56
N SER A 126 -18.35 6.61 11.49
CA SER A 126 -18.43 7.88 12.21
C SER A 126 -18.70 7.62 13.69
N PRO A 127 -18.14 8.41 14.63
CA PRO A 127 -18.45 8.29 16.06
C PRO A 127 -19.92 8.53 16.41
N THR A 128 -20.70 9.10 15.49
CA THR A 128 -22.15 9.34 15.62
C THR A 128 -23.00 8.15 15.18
N THR A 129 -22.39 7.14 14.55
CA THR A 129 -23.10 5.95 14.08
C THR A 129 -23.23 4.97 15.26
N THR A 130 -24.45 4.77 15.74
CA THR A 130 -24.72 3.93 16.92
C THR A 130 -24.65 2.43 16.63
N VAL A 131 -24.86 2.02 15.38
CA VAL A 131 -24.77 0.63 14.91
C VAL A 131 -24.22 0.62 13.48
N THR A 132 -23.18 -0.18 13.24
CA THR A 132 -22.63 -0.43 11.90
C THR A 132 -22.49 -1.94 11.72
N ASP A 133 -23.13 -2.49 10.69
CA ASP A 133 -22.94 -3.88 10.30
C ASP A 133 -21.62 -4.01 9.54
N VAL A 134 -20.67 -4.73 10.13
CA VAL A 134 -19.37 -5.03 9.51
C VAL A 134 -19.37 -6.50 9.11
N PRO A 135 -19.42 -6.83 7.81
CA PRO A 135 -19.34 -8.22 7.38
C PRO A 135 -17.94 -8.76 7.69
N ILE A 136 -17.88 -9.80 8.52
CA ILE A 136 -16.63 -10.51 8.84
C ILE A 136 -16.49 -11.66 7.85
N CYS A 137 -15.63 -11.49 6.84
CA CYS A 137 -15.28 -12.58 5.92
C CYS A 137 -14.53 -13.67 6.67
N GLY A 138 -15.13 -14.87 6.76
CA GLY A 138 -14.61 -16.02 7.49
C GLY A 138 -15.65 -16.78 8.31
N GLU A 139 -16.82 -16.17 8.58
CA GLU A 139 -17.97 -16.89 9.14
C GLU A 139 -18.77 -17.63 8.06
N GLU A 140 -18.13 -18.57 7.36
CA GLU A 140 -18.92 -19.60 6.68
C GLU A 140 -19.50 -20.52 7.77
N LYS A 141 -20.74 -20.22 8.17
CA LYS A 141 -21.56 -21.20 8.89
C LYS A 141 -21.82 -22.35 7.93
N PHE A 142 -21.04 -23.41 8.06
CA PHE A 142 -21.41 -24.72 7.54
C PHE A 142 -22.79 -25.07 8.11
N PHE A 143 -23.80 -25.07 7.24
CA PHE A 143 -25.10 -25.70 7.47
C PHE A 143 -25.25 -26.85 6.49
#